data_AF-A0A2S6IFQ4-F1
#
_entry.id   AF-A0A2S6IFQ4-F1
#
_cell.length_a   1.000
_cell.length_b   1.000
_cell.length_c   1.000
_cell.angle_alpha   90.00
_cell.angle_beta   90.00
_cell.angle_gamma   90.00
#
_symmetry.space_group_name_H-M   'P 1'
#
loop_
_entity.id
_entity.type
_entity.pdbx_description
1 polymer ?
#
loop_
_entity_poly.entity_id
_entity_poly.type
_entity_poly.pdbx_seq_one_letter_code
_entity_poly.pdbx_strand_id
1 'polypeptide(L)'
;MNALQRIKNRITPEEKATMANNMAIANQVLLLLQRKSMSQKDLAIKLGKSPSEVSKWLSGFHNLTTPTISKMEVAIGEKIIMTCDEAQSKYSKYVQLTIPVKPSQEIDMTNFTGLGTTRSRSLEIAS
;
A
#
# COMPACT_ATOMS: atom_id res chain seq x y z
N MET A 1 24.69 -14.97 30.01
CA MET A 1 23.79 -14.88 28.85
C MET A 1 22.34 -14.94 29.33
N ASN A 2 21.48 -14.01 28.92
CA ASN A 2 20.14 -13.83 29.50
C ASN A 2 19.08 -14.60 28.69
N ALA A 3 18.13 -15.27 29.35
CA ALA A 3 17.12 -16.14 28.72
C ALA A 3 16.29 -15.45 27.62
N LEU A 4 16.12 -14.13 27.73
CA LEU A 4 15.44 -13.27 26.75
C LEU A 4 16.18 -13.16 25.41
N GLN A 5 17.51 -13.30 25.39
CA GLN A 5 18.30 -13.27 24.15
C GLN A 5 18.13 -14.56 23.31
N ARG A 6 17.68 -15.66 23.92
CA ARG A 6 17.48 -16.96 23.24
C ARG A 6 16.16 -17.03 22.45
N ILE A 7 15.18 -16.19 22.79
CA ILE A 7 13.88 -16.13 22.11
C ILE A 7 13.93 -15.14 20.94
N LYS A 8 14.87 -14.19 20.95
CA LYS A 8 14.94 -13.09 19.98
C LYS A 8 15.39 -13.48 18.56
N ASN A 9 15.93 -14.68 18.35
CA ASN A 9 16.39 -15.15 17.03
C ASN A 9 15.86 -16.55 16.71
N ARG A 10 14.56 -16.67 16.41
CA ARG A 10 14.01 -17.92 15.84
C ARG A 10 13.46 -17.76 14.42
N ILE A 11 13.47 -16.56 13.88
CA ILE A 11 13.00 -16.29 12.52
C ILE A 11 14.23 -16.09 11.65
N THR A 12 14.40 -16.98 10.69
CA THR A 12 15.45 -16.92 9.68
C THR A 12 15.21 -15.75 8.71
N PRO A 13 16.24 -15.17 8.09
CA PRO A 13 16.06 -14.18 7.03
C PRO A 13 15.12 -14.65 5.92
N GLU A 14 15.17 -15.94 5.58
CA GLU A 14 14.31 -16.59 4.59
C GLU A 14 12.83 -16.58 4.99
N GLU A 15 12.52 -16.91 6.26
CA GLU A 15 11.15 -16.86 6.78
C GLU A 15 10.61 -15.42 6.78
N LYS A 16 11.46 -14.45 7.16
CA LYS A 16 11.07 -13.03 7.13
C LYS A 16 10.76 -12.56 5.69
N ALA A 17 11.61 -12.92 4.73
CA ALA A 17 11.38 -12.61 3.32
C ALA A 17 10.10 -13.30 2.80
N THR A 18 9.87 -14.55 3.18
CA THR A 18 8.67 -15.31 2.80
C THR A 18 7.41 -14.65 3.34
N MET A 19 7.38 -14.25 4.62
CA MET A 19 6.25 -13.52 5.20
C MET A 19 6.01 -12.18 4.50
N ALA A 20 7.07 -11.41 4.23
CA ALA A 20 6.95 -10.14 3.52
C ALA A 20 6.35 -10.32 2.11
N ASN A 21 6.81 -11.33 1.37
CA ASN A 21 6.28 -11.66 0.05
C ASN A 21 4.81 -12.09 0.13
N ASN A 22 4.46 -12.98 1.06
CA ASN A 22 3.07 -13.42 1.25
C ASN A 22 2.13 -12.26 1.61
N MET A 23 2.57 -11.34 2.48
CA MET A 23 1.81 -10.13 2.80
C MET A 23 1.63 -9.22 1.59
N ALA A 24 2.68 -8.99 0.80
CA ALA A 24 2.58 -8.18 -0.41
C ALA A 24 1.59 -8.78 -1.42
N ILE A 25 1.65 -10.10 -1.63
CA ILE A 25 0.73 -10.84 -2.51
C ILE A 25 -0.70 -10.75 -1.97
N ALA A 26 -0.92 -10.98 -0.68
CA ALA A 26 -2.25 -10.90 -0.06
C ALA A 26 -2.86 -9.50 -0.23
N ASN A 27 -2.07 -8.45 0.03
CA ASN A 27 -2.51 -7.07 -0.18
C ASN A 27 -2.85 -6.78 -1.64
N GLN A 28 -2.03 -7.28 -2.59
CA GLN A 28 -2.32 -7.14 -4.01
C GLN A 28 -3.65 -7.80 -4.40
N VAL A 29 -3.95 -8.98 -3.86
CA VAL A 29 -5.24 -9.64 -4.07
C VAL A 29 -6.39 -8.82 -3.49
N LEU A 30 -6.24 -8.27 -2.28
CA LEU A 30 -7.27 -7.41 -1.68
C LEU A 30 -7.56 -6.17 -2.54
N LEU A 31 -6.52 -5.51 -3.06
CA LEU A 31 -6.67 -4.38 -3.98
C LEU A 31 -7.36 -4.77 -5.28
N LEU A 32 -7.02 -5.94 -5.84
CA LEU A 32 -7.66 -6.48 -7.05
C LEU A 32 -9.15 -6.73 -6.83
N LEU A 33 -9.51 -7.34 -5.69
CA LEU A 33 -10.89 -7.59 -5.30
C LEU A 33 -11.67 -6.28 -5.16
N GLN A 34 -11.09 -5.26 -4.51
CA GLN A 34 -11.69 -3.94 -4.39
C GLN A 34 -11.92 -3.29 -5.77
N ARG A 35 -10.93 -3.32 -6.66
CA ARG A 35 -11.06 -2.76 -8.03
C ARG A 35 -12.17 -3.42 -8.85
N LYS A 36 -12.42 -4.71 -8.61
CA LYS A 36 -13.43 -5.50 -9.32
C LYS A 36 -14.77 -5.56 -8.59
N SER A 37 -14.93 -4.82 -7.49
CA SER A 37 -16.13 -4.88 -6.62
C SER A 37 -16.48 -6.31 -6.18
N MET A 38 -15.46 -7.14 -5.97
CA MET A 38 -15.59 -8.53 -5.53
C MET A 38 -15.29 -8.64 -4.03
N SER A 39 -16.11 -9.39 -3.29
CA SER A 39 -15.81 -9.71 -1.90
C SER A 39 -14.89 -10.94 -1.79
N GLN A 40 -14.27 -11.15 -0.62
CA GLN A 40 -13.54 -12.40 -0.35
C GLN A 40 -14.45 -13.63 -0.41
N LYS A 41 -15.74 -13.47 -0.12
CA LYS A 41 -16.74 -14.54 -0.23
C LYS A 41 -16.96 -14.93 -1.70
N ASP A 42 -17.03 -13.95 -2.59
CA ASP A 42 -17.19 -14.20 -4.02
C ASP A 42 -15.96 -14.90 -4.61
N LEU A 43 -14.77 -14.50 -4.16
CA LEU A 43 -13.53 -15.19 -4.50
C LEU A 43 -13.54 -16.65 -4.01
N ALA A 44 -13.99 -16.88 -2.78
CA ALA A 44 -14.10 -18.23 -2.22
C ALA A 44 -15.06 -19.12 -3.03
N ILE A 45 -16.21 -18.58 -3.43
CA ILE A 45 -17.18 -19.26 -4.30
C ILE A 45 -16.54 -19.61 -5.65
N LYS A 46 -15.87 -18.66 -6.31
CA LYS A 46 -15.18 -18.87 -7.58
C LYS A 46 -14.06 -19.91 -7.50
N LEU A 47 -13.37 -19.99 -6.36
CA LEU A 47 -12.30 -20.96 -6.15
C LEU A 47 -12.80 -22.34 -5.70
N GLY A 48 -14.08 -22.49 -5.35
CA GLY A 48 -14.62 -23.70 -4.73
C GLY A 48 -13.98 -23.98 -3.36
N LYS A 49 -13.74 -22.92 -2.58
CA LYS A 49 -13.06 -22.96 -1.28
C LYS A 49 -13.89 -22.31 -0.18
N SER A 50 -13.55 -22.61 1.07
CA SER A 50 -14.24 -21.96 2.19
C SER A 50 -13.81 -20.50 2.33
N PRO A 51 -14.71 -19.59 2.76
CA PRO A 51 -14.35 -18.21 3.07
C PRO A 51 -13.22 -18.11 4.11
N SER A 52 -13.17 -19.05 5.05
CA SER A 52 -12.13 -19.12 6.08
C SER A 52 -10.75 -19.46 5.51
N GLU A 53 -10.66 -20.36 4.52
CA GLU A 53 -9.40 -20.63 3.81
C GLU A 53 -8.91 -19.40 3.06
N VAL A 54 -9.80 -18.71 2.34
CA VAL A 54 -9.44 -17.48 1.61
C VAL A 54 -9.01 -16.38 2.58
N SER A 55 -9.71 -16.21 3.70
CA SER A 55 -9.32 -15.26 4.74
C SER A 55 -7.94 -15.59 5.33
N LYS A 56 -7.63 -16.87 5.56
CA LYS A 56 -6.30 -17.30 5.99
C LYS A 56 -5.22 -16.99 4.97
N TRP A 57 -5.46 -17.27 3.69
CA TRP A 57 -4.54 -16.90 2.62
C TRP A 57 -4.27 -15.41 2.55
N LEU A 58 -5.32 -14.59 2.69
CA LEU A 58 -5.23 -13.14 2.64
C LEU A 58 -4.76 -12.48 3.93
N SER A 59 -4.51 -13.25 4.99
CA SER A 59 -3.89 -12.74 6.22
C SER A 59 -2.39 -12.43 6.05
N GLY A 60 -1.75 -13.01 5.03
CA GLY A 60 -0.31 -12.84 4.76
C GLY A 60 0.63 -13.67 5.65
N PHE A 61 0.12 -14.35 6.67
CA PHE A 61 0.91 -15.20 7.57
C PHE A 61 0.97 -16.67 7.14
N HIS A 62 0.16 -17.06 6.17
CA HIS A 62 0.17 -18.40 5.60
C HIS A 62 0.97 -18.43 4.30
N ASN A 63 1.69 -19.53 4.07
CA ASN A 63 2.38 -19.74 2.81
C ASN A 63 1.38 -19.86 1.66
N LEU A 64 1.55 -19.00 0.67
CA LEU A 64 0.88 -19.10 -0.62
C LEU A 64 1.77 -19.89 -1.57
N THR A 65 1.21 -20.91 -2.21
CA THR A 65 1.93 -21.67 -3.23
C THR A 65 1.62 -21.08 -4.60
N THR A 66 2.56 -21.21 -5.54
CA THR A 66 2.38 -20.75 -6.93
C THR A 66 1.08 -21.26 -7.56
N PRO A 67 0.69 -22.55 -7.41
CA PRO A 67 -0.59 -23.04 -7.93
C PRO A 67 -1.81 -22.34 -7.30
N THR A 68 -1.77 -22.00 -6.01
CA THR A 68 -2.85 -21.25 -5.36
C THR A 68 -2.96 -19.84 -5.94
N ILE A 69 -1.82 -19.17 -6.15
CA ILE A 69 -1.78 -17.83 -6.75
C ILE A 69 -2.35 -17.88 -8.17
N SER A 70 -1.91 -18.81 -9.01
CA SER A 70 -2.42 -18.94 -10.38
C SER A 70 -3.93 -19.22 -10.43
N LYS A 71 -4.47 -20.01 -9.48
CA LYS A 71 -5.93 -20.19 -9.37
C LYS A 71 -6.65 -18.88 -9.04
N MET A 72 -6.09 -18.06 -8.15
CA MET A 72 -6.64 -16.74 -7.84
C MET A 72 -6.58 -15.82 -9.06
N GLU A 73 -5.47 -15.80 -9.81
CA GLU A 73 -5.35 -15.00 -11.05
C GLU A 73 -6.43 -15.35 -12.06
N VAL A 74 -6.70 -16.64 -12.27
CA VAL A 74 -7.77 -17.10 -13.17
C VAL A 74 -9.15 -16.73 -12.64
N ALA A 75 -9.41 -16.91 -11.34
CA ALA A 75 -10.71 -16.60 -10.72
C ALA A 75 -11.05 -15.10 -10.76
N ILE A 76 -10.04 -14.25 -10.54
CA ILE A 76 -10.11 -12.79 -10.56
C ILE A 76 -10.08 -12.27 -12.01
N GLY A 77 -9.44 -13.00 -12.91
CA GLY A 77 -9.22 -12.60 -14.31
C GLY A 77 -8.20 -11.47 -14.44
N GLU A 78 -7.21 -11.39 -13.55
CA GLU A 78 -6.14 -10.39 -13.57
C GLU A 78 -4.88 -10.95 -12.91
N LYS A 79 -3.70 -10.54 -13.40
CA LYS A 79 -2.40 -11.02 -12.92
C LYS A 79 -2.10 -10.46 -11.53
N ILE A 80 -1.66 -11.32 -10.60
CA ILE A 80 -1.30 -10.94 -9.22
C ILE A 80 0.21 -10.70 -9.13
N ILE A 81 1.03 -11.59 -9.71
CA ILE A 81 2.49 -11.50 -9.65
C ILE A 81 3.05 -11.29 -11.05
N MET A 82 4.04 -10.39 -11.18
CA MET A 82 4.78 -10.22 -12.43
C MET A 82 6.28 -10.28 -12.17
N THR A 83 7.04 -10.74 -13.15
CA THR A 83 8.51 -10.70 -13.06
C THR A 83 9.02 -9.29 -13.33
N CYS A 84 10.24 -8.99 -12.87
CA CYS A 84 10.86 -7.69 -13.13
C CYS A 84 11.04 -7.42 -14.62
N ASP A 85 11.35 -8.45 -15.41
CA ASP A 85 11.50 -8.36 -16.86
C ASP A 85 10.15 -8.04 -17.54
N GLU A 86 9.09 -8.77 -17.17
CA GLU A 86 7.73 -8.48 -17.65
C GLU A 86 7.28 -7.06 -17.28
N ALA A 87 7.63 -6.59 -16.08
CA ALA A 87 7.32 -5.24 -15.61
C ALA A 87 8.06 -4.19 -16.44
N GLN A 88 9.36 -4.37 -16.65
CA GLN A 88 10.16 -3.48 -17.49
C GLN A 88 9.62 -3.45 -18.91
N SER A 89 9.35 -4.60 -19.54
CA SER A 89 8.77 -4.64 -20.88
C SER A 89 7.42 -3.91 -20.96
N LYS A 90 6.53 -4.12 -19.97
CA LYS A 90 5.18 -3.54 -19.97
C LYS A 90 5.18 -2.02 -19.72
N TYR A 91 6.08 -1.53 -18.87
CA TYR A 91 6.10 -0.14 -18.40
C TYR A 91 7.29 0.70 -18.90
N SER A 92 8.21 0.13 -19.70
CA SER A 92 9.36 0.84 -20.30
C SER A 92 8.99 2.03 -21.19
N LYS A 93 7.72 2.15 -21.61
CA LYS A 93 7.23 3.23 -22.46
C LYS A 93 7.12 4.60 -21.74
N TYR A 94 7.31 4.67 -20.41
CA TYR A 94 7.13 5.89 -19.62
C TYR A 94 8.29 6.15 -18.64
N VAL A 95 9.50 6.48 -19.10
CA VAL A 95 10.47 7.16 -18.22
C VAL A 95 11.31 8.19 -19.01
N GLN A 96 10.71 9.35 -19.28
CA GLN A 96 11.36 10.67 -19.14
C GLN A 96 10.26 11.70 -18.79
N LEU A 97 10.09 11.99 -17.50
CA LEU A 97 9.28 13.12 -17.03
C LEU A 97 10.26 14.24 -16.64
N THR A 98 10.56 15.12 -17.58
CA THR A 98 11.11 16.43 -17.24
C THR A 98 9.96 17.26 -16.69
N ILE A 99 9.83 17.33 -15.37
CA ILE A 99 8.88 18.24 -14.74
C ILE A 99 9.60 19.60 -14.65
N PRO A 100 9.22 20.62 -15.43
CA PRO A 100 9.69 21.97 -15.15
C PRO A 100 9.09 22.40 -13.82
N VAL A 101 9.91 22.38 -12.77
CA VAL A 101 9.59 23.07 -11.52
C VAL A 101 9.54 24.56 -11.82
N LYS A 102 8.33 25.14 -11.84
CA LYS A 102 8.21 26.58 -11.65
C LYS A 102 8.65 26.88 -10.22
N PRO A 103 9.64 27.76 -9.99
CA PRO A 103 10.00 28.15 -8.64
C PRO A 103 8.75 28.72 -7.96
N SER A 104 8.54 28.25 -6.73
CA SER A 104 7.46 28.62 -5.80
C SER A 104 7.02 30.08 -5.94
N GLN A 105 5.73 30.31 -6.19
CA GLN A 105 5.13 31.62 -6.01
C GLN A 105 5.29 32.03 -4.54
N GLU A 106 5.85 33.21 -4.30
CA GLU A 106 5.84 33.85 -2.98
C GLU A 106 4.40 33.96 -2.50
N ILE A 107 4.17 33.51 -1.26
CA ILE A 107 2.87 33.62 -0.60
C ILE A 107 2.72 35.08 -0.19
N ASP A 108 1.88 35.83 -0.89
CA ASP A 108 1.57 37.21 -0.51
C ASP A 108 0.67 37.21 0.75
N MET A 109 1.29 37.48 1.90
CA MET A 109 0.62 37.56 3.21
C MET A 109 -0.33 38.77 3.34
N THR A 110 -0.46 39.64 2.33
CA THR A 110 -1.30 40.85 2.42
C THR A 110 -2.81 40.60 2.30
N ASN A 111 -3.24 39.40 1.87
CA ASN A 111 -4.66 39.12 1.61
C ASN A 111 -5.40 38.35 2.73
N PHE A 112 -4.80 38.16 3.90
CA PHE A 112 -5.54 37.63 5.06
C PHE A 112 -6.12 38.77 5.91
N THR A 113 -7.13 39.46 5.39
CA THR A 113 -7.99 40.33 6.20
C THR A 113 -9.45 39.97 6.03
N GLY A 114 -9.91 39.08 6.90
CA GLY A 114 -11.32 38.74 6.99
C GLY A 114 -11.57 37.67 8.04
N LEU A 115 -11.52 38.06 9.32
CA LEU A 115 -12.40 37.57 10.38
C LEU A 115 -12.09 38.29 11.70
N GLY A 116 -13.09 39.02 12.21
CA GLY A 116 -13.37 39.11 13.65
C GLY A 116 -12.54 40.09 14.48
N THR A 117 -13.05 41.31 14.63
CA THR A 117 -13.12 42.10 15.88
C THR A 117 -12.14 41.71 17.01
N THR A 118 -11.14 42.55 17.31
CA THR A 118 -10.72 42.77 18.70
C THR A 118 -10.17 44.20 18.89
N ARG A 119 -10.96 44.99 19.62
CA ARG A 119 -10.67 46.22 20.38
C ARG A 119 -9.46 47.09 19.99
N SER A 120 -9.79 48.33 19.63
CA SER A 120 -8.99 49.52 19.87
C SER A 120 -8.40 49.52 21.29
N ARG A 121 -7.09 49.71 21.40
CA ARG A 121 -6.47 50.36 22.56
C ARG A 121 -5.25 51.14 22.09
N SER A 122 -5.40 52.45 22.08
CA SER A 122 -4.34 53.44 21.94
C SER A 122 -3.22 53.20 22.93
N LEU A 123 -1.98 53.43 22.53
CA LEU A 123 -0.91 53.95 23.40
C LEU A 123 0.04 54.78 22.52
N GLU A 124 -0.05 56.11 22.71
CA GLU A 124 1.00 57.08 22.38
C GLU A 124 2.30 56.73 23.13
N ILE A 125 3.45 56.91 22.47
CA ILE A 125 4.70 57.56 22.92
C ILE A 125 5.79 57.26 21.89
N ALA A 126 6.74 58.12 21.51
CA ALA A 126 7.00 59.56 21.63
C ALA A 126 8.08 59.86 20.57
N SER A 127 8.29 61.16 20.28
CA SER A 127 9.28 61.68 19.31
C SER A 127 10.73 61.25 19.57
#